data_AF-O75208-F1
#
_entry.id   AF-O75208-F1
#
_cell.length_a   1.000
_cell.length_b   1.000
_cell.length_c   1.000
_cell.angle_alpha   90.00
_cell.angle_beta   90.00
_cell.angle_gamma   90.00
#
_symmetry.space_group_name_H-M   'P 1'
#
loop_
_entity.id
_entity.type
_entity.pdbx_description
1 polymer ?
#
loop_
_entity_poly.entity_id
_entity_poly.type
_entity_poly.pdbx_seq_one_letter_code
_entity_poly.pdbx_strand_id
1 'polypeptide(L)'
;MAAAAVSGALGRAGWRLLQLRCLPVARCRQALVPRAFHASAVGLRSSDEQKQQPPNSFSQQHSETQGAEKPDPESSHSPPRYTDQGGEEEEDYESEEQLQHRILTAALEFVPAHGWTAEAIAEGAQSLGLSSAAASMFGKDGSELILHFVTQCNTRLTRVLEEEQKLVQLGQAEKRKTDQFLRDAVETRLRMLIPYIEHWPRALSILMLPHNIPSSLSLLTSMVDDMWHYAGDQSTDFNWYTRRAMLAAIYNTTELVMMQDSSPDFEDTWRFLENRVNDAMNMGHTAKQVKSTGEALVQGLMGAAVTLKNLTGLNQRR
;
A
#
# COMPACT_ATOMS: atom_id res chain seq x y z
N MET A 1 25.25 -1.63 -56.94
CA MET A 1 26.24 -0.53 -56.82
C MET A 1 26.01 0.07 -55.43
N ALA A 2 26.87 -0.20 -54.46
CA ALA A 2 28.08 0.60 -54.19
C ALA A 2 27.75 2.09 -53.97
N ALA A 3 28.14 2.80 -52.93
CA ALA A 3 28.77 2.56 -51.63
C ALA A 3 29.29 3.94 -51.21
N ALA A 4 29.00 4.43 -50.01
CA ALA A 4 29.79 5.48 -49.37
C ALA A 4 29.46 5.51 -47.86
N ALA A 5 30.50 5.44 -47.03
CA ALA A 5 30.36 5.47 -45.58
C ALA A 5 30.64 6.88 -45.04
N VAL A 6 30.06 7.21 -43.89
CA VAL A 6 30.53 8.32 -43.04
C VAL A 6 30.78 7.75 -41.65
N SER A 7 32.05 7.63 -41.28
CA SER A 7 32.47 7.29 -39.93
C SER A 7 32.72 8.59 -39.15
N GLY A 8 31.95 8.82 -38.08
CA GLY A 8 32.15 9.93 -37.14
C GLY A 8 32.59 9.41 -35.78
N ALA A 9 33.71 9.92 -35.27
CA ALA A 9 34.28 9.46 -34.00
C ALA A 9 33.76 10.25 -32.80
N LEU A 10 33.13 9.54 -31.86
CA LEU A 10 32.90 9.92 -30.46
C LEU A 10 33.11 8.61 -29.67
N GLY A 11 33.93 8.50 -28.63
CA GLY A 11 34.50 9.53 -27.75
C GLY A 11 34.50 8.90 -26.36
N ARG A 12 35.58 8.17 -25.99
CA ARG A 12 35.63 7.36 -24.77
C ARG A 12 35.73 8.23 -23.50
N ALA A 13 34.60 8.63 -22.93
CA ALA A 13 34.50 9.14 -21.56
C ALA A 13 33.08 8.91 -21.03
N GLY A 14 32.91 8.28 -19.86
CA GLY A 14 31.57 8.14 -19.22
C GLY A 14 31.19 6.81 -18.57
N TRP A 15 32.13 5.88 -18.31
CA TRP A 15 31.83 4.57 -17.68
C TRP A 15 32.34 4.43 -16.23
N ARG A 16 32.35 5.54 -15.47
CA ARG A 16 32.67 5.53 -14.02
C ARG A 16 31.68 6.39 -13.23
N LEU A 17 30.54 5.80 -12.86
CA LEU A 17 29.72 6.24 -11.72
C LEU A 17 28.65 5.23 -11.26
N LEU A 18 28.35 4.16 -12.02
CA LEU A 18 27.58 3.01 -11.51
C LEU A 18 28.45 2.08 -10.64
N GLN A 19 28.83 2.54 -9.45
CA GLN A 19 29.27 1.70 -8.33
C GLN A 19 28.70 2.23 -7.00
N LEU A 20 27.38 2.40 -6.95
CA LEU A 20 26.65 2.44 -5.69
C LEU A 20 26.38 1.01 -5.22
N ARG A 21 26.62 0.76 -3.94
CA ARG A 21 26.75 -0.59 -3.36
C ARG A 21 25.46 -1.40 -3.47
N CYS A 22 25.57 -2.64 -3.93
CA CYS A 22 24.55 -3.66 -3.72
C CYS A 22 24.43 -3.93 -2.20
N LEU A 23 23.42 -3.35 -1.56
CA LEU A 23 22.90 -3.84 -0.29
C LEU A 23 21.76 -4.80 -0.61
N PRO A 24 21.75 -6.04 -0.06
CA PRO A 24 20.57 -6.89 -0.18
C PRO A 24 19.44 -6.23 0.62
N VAL A 25 18.29 -6.03 -0.02
CA VAL A 25 17.06 -5.66 0.70
C VAL A 25 16.71 -6.86 1.59
N ALA A 26 17.06 -6.76 2.87
CA ALA A 26 16.68 -7.76 3.86
C ALA A 26 15.14 -7.75 3.94
N ARG A 27 14.54 -8.89 3.61
CA ARG A 27 13.09 -9.08 3.61
C ARG A 27 12.59 -9.06 5.05
N CYS A 28 12.34 -7.87 5.60
CA CYS A 28 11.63 -7.66 6.85
C CYS A 28 10.17 -8.10 6.67
N ARG A 29 9.95 -9.42 6.65
CA ARG A 29 8.70 -9.98 7.17
C ARG A 29 8.58 -9.49 8.60
N GLN A 30 7.71 -8.51 8.83
CA GLN A 30 7.12 -8.34 10.15
C GLN A 30 6.43 -9.67 10.46
N ALA A 31 7.04 -10.44 11.34
CA ALA A 31 6.40 -11.63 11.86
C ALA A 31 5.24 -11.15 12.73
N LEU A 32 4.01 -11.27 12.21
CA LEU A 32 2.83 -11.38 13.06
C LEU A 32 3.06 -12.58 13.98
N VAL A 33 3.58 -12.30 15.17
CA VAL A 33 3.64 -13.27 16.26
C VAL A 33 2.18 -13.58 16.61
N PRO A 34 1.72 -14.84 16.52
CA PRO A 34 0.39 -15.20 16.99
C PRO A 34 0.41 -15.15 18.51
N ARG A 35 0.15 -13.98 19.08
CA ARG A 35 0.00 -13.81 20.52
C ARG A 35 -1.34 -14.40 20.90
N ALA A 36 -1.32 -15.67 21.29
CA ALA A 36 -2.49 -16.41 21.72
C ALA A 36 -3.09 -15.75 22.97
N PHE A 37 -4.16 -14.97 22.79
CA PHE A 37 -5.01 -14.56 23.89
C PHE A 37 -6.08 -15.64 24.09
N HIS A 38 -6.18 -16.13 25.33
CA HIS A 38 -7.20 -17.09 25.72
C HIS A 38 -8.56 -16.39 25.76
N ALA A 39 -9.38 -16.62 24.73
CA ALA A 39 -10.79 -16.28 24.77
C ALA A 39 -11.50 -17.22 25.77
N SER A 40 -11.59 -16.80 27.03
CA SER A 40 -12.36 -17.49 28.07
C SER A 40 -13.86 -17.32 27.79
N ALA A 41 -14.46 -18.32 27.15
CA ALA A 41 -15.89 -18.34 26.90
C ALA A 41 -16.69 -18.50 28.20
N VAL A 42 -17.34 -17.43 28.66
CA VAL A 42 -18.44 -17.49 29.63
C VAL A 42 -19.71 -17.00 28.94
N GLY A 43 -20.51 -17.96 28.47
CA GLY A 43 -21.85 -17.65 27.95
C GLY A 43 -22.87 -17.58 29.08
N LEU A 44 -23.69 -16.53 29.09
CA LEU A 44 -24.93 -16.49 29.85
C LEU A 44 -26.07 -16.06 28.93
N ARG A 45 -27.04 -16.97 28.77
CA ARG A 45 -28.29 -16.78 28.01
C ARG A 45 -29.34 -16.06 28.85
N SER A 46 -30.33 -15.51 28.13
CA SER A 46 -31.70 -15.21 28.62
C SER A 46 -31.82 -13.90 29.42
N SER A 47 -32.79 -13.01 29.16
CA SER A 47 -34.17 -13.26 28.73
C SER A 47 -34.80 -12.08 27.98
N ASP A 48 -35.98 -12.29 27.42
CA ASP A 48 -36.72 -11.36 26.55
C ASP A 48 -37.16 -10.03 27.19
N GLU A 49 -37.07 -8.95 26.43
CA GLU A 49 -37.79 -7.68 26.68
C GLU A 49 -39.06 -7.59 25.82
N GLN A 50 -40.22 -7.82 26.44
CA GLN A 50 -41.51 -7.32 25.97
C GLN A 50 -42.43 -6.98 27.14
N LYS A 51 -42.52 -5.69 27.53
CA LYS A 51 -43.81 -5.06 27.82
C LYS A 51 -43.77 -3.53 27.93
N GLN A 52 -44.86 -2.92 27.48
CA GLN A 52 -45.10 -1.48 27.46
C GLN A 52 -45.43 -0.90 28.85
N GLN A 53 -45.27 0.43 28.96
CA GLN A 53 -45.39 1.29 30.15
C GLN A 53 -46.87 1.72 30.47
N PRO A 54 -47.20 2.47 31.58
CA PRO A 54 -48.23 2.07 32.56
C PRO A 54 -49.60 2.82 32.46
N PRO A 55 -50.02 3.92 33.19
CA PRO A 55 -49.52 4.66 34.37
C PRO A 55 -50.54 4.88 35.55
N ASN A 56 -50.04 5.36 36.72
CA ASN A 56 -50.75 6.09 37.82
C ASN A 56 -51.79 5.30 38.69
N SER A 57 -52.09 5.58 39.98
CA SER A 57 -52.12 6.85 40.75
C SER A 57 -52.46 6.65 42.27
N PHE A 58 -52.32 7.71 43.12
CA PHE A 58 -52.94 7.93 44.47
C PHE A 58 -52.52 7.03 45.69
N SER A 59 -52.52 7.42 46.99
CA SER A 59 -52.62 8.74 47.70
C SER A 59 -52.16 8.66 49.20
N GLN A 60 -51.45 9.72 49.69
CA GLN A 60 -51.66 10.54 50.93
C GLN A 60 -51.61 10.08 52.42
N GLN A 61 -51.31 11.09 53.27
CA GLN A 61 -51.51 11.33 54.75
C GLN A 61 -50.43 10.77 55.75
N HIS A 62 -49.72 11.59 56.56
CA HIS A 62 -50.05 12.50 57.71
C HIS A 62 -50.22 11.73 59.07
N SER A 63 -49.76 12.13 60.27
CA SER A 63 -49.09 13.34 60.85
C SER A 63 -48.42 13.03 62.24
N GLU A 64 -47.50 13.89 62.73
CA GLU A 64 -47.34 14.46 64.13
C GLU A 64 -47.36 13.55 65.42
N THR A 65 -46.74 13.82 66.61
CA THR A 65 -45.84 14.88 67.16
C THR A 65 -45.32 14.55 68.61
N GLN A 66 -44.26 15.23 69.08
CA GLN A 66 -43.84 15.56 70.50
C GLN A 66 -42.89 14.68 71.38
N GLY A 67 -41.98 15.39 72.13
CA GLY A 67 -41.17 14.95 73.30
C GLY A 67 -39.62 15.01 73.12
N ALA A 68 -38.90 16.12 73.37
CA ALA A 68 -38.23 16.52 74.64
C ALA A 68 -37.30 15.42 75.25
N GLU A 69 -36.00 15.58 75.57
CA GLU A 69 -35.16 16.75 75.97
C GLU A 69 -33.72 16.76 75.37
N LYS A 70 -32.91 17.79 75.73
CA LYS A 70 -31.50 18.11 75.32
C LYS A 70 -30.46 17.56 76.34
N PRO A 71 -29.10 17.72 76.24
CA PRO A 71 -28.29 18.46 75.25
C PRO A 71 -26.98 17.81 74.69
N ASP A 72 -26.62 18.24 73.47
CA ASP A 72 -25.28 18.63 72.95
C ASP A 72 -24.13 17.58 72.82
N PRO A 73 -23.15 17.79 71.89
CA PRO A 73 -22.63 16.68 71.08
C PRO A 73 -21.11 16.43 71.17
N GLU A 74 -20.69 15.16 71.03
CA GLU A 74 -19.33 14.80 70.62
C GLU A 74 -19.30 13.88 69.39
N SER A 75 -18.38 14.20 68.48
CA SER A 75 -18.22 13.55 67.18
C SER A 75 -17.62 12.15 67.29
N SER A 76 -18.25 11.17 66.64
CA SER A 76 -17.62 9.90 66.31
C SER A 76 -17.90 9.53 64.86
N HIS A 77 -17.08 10.08 63.96
CA HIS A 77 -17.07 9.65 62.56
C HIS A 77 -16.59 8.20 62.48
N SER A 78 -17.52 7.29 62.16
CA SER A 78 -17.16 5.94 61.72
C SER A 78 -16.51 6.04 60.33
N PRO A 79 -15.32 5.46 60.10
CA PRO A 79 -14.69 5.52 58.78
C PRO A 79 -15.49 4.71 57.75
N PRO A 80 -15.59 5.17 56.49
CA PRO A 80 -16.33 4.45 55.47
C PRO A 80 -15.66 3.10 55.18
N ARG A 81 -16.47 2.04 55.24
CA ARG A 81 -16.05 0.67 54.98
C ARG A 81 -15.76 0.53 53.48
N TYR A 82 -14.48 0.54 53.10
CA TYR A 82 -14.05 0.27 51.72
C TYR A 82 -14.48 -1.15 51.33
N THR A 83 -15.54 -1.26 50.52
CA THR A 83 -15.85 -2.47 49.78
C THR A 83 -15.01 -2.48 48.52
N ASP A 84 -13.95 -3.27 48.57
CA ASP A 84 -13.18 -3.69 47.42
C ASP A 84 -14.09 -4.45 46.44
N GLN A 85 -14.63 -3.73 45.46
CA GLN A 85 -15.26 -4.31 44.27
C GLN A 85 -14.27 -4.19 43.12
N GLY A 86 -13.38 -5.19 43.03
CA GLY A 86 -12.58 -5.44 41.85
C GLY A 86 -13.47 -5.84 40.67
N GLY A 87 -14.11 -4.85 40.06
CA GLY A 87 -14.59 -4.95 38.68
C GLY A 87 -13.39 -4.75 37.77
N GLU A 88 -12.88 -5.85 37.21
CA GLU A 88 -11.91 -5.81 36.11
C GLU A 88 -12.64 -5.33 34.85
N GLU A 89 -12.85 -4.02 34.74
CA GLU A 89 -13.09 -3.38 33.44
C GLU A 89 -11.78 -3.51 32.66
N GLU A 90 -11.73 -4.44 31.70
CA GLU A 90 -10.67 -4.50 30.70
C GLU A 90 -10.76 -3.23 29.83
N GLU A 91 -10.11 -2.15 30.27
CA GLU A 91 -9.85 -0.98 29.44
C GLU A 91 -9.02 -1.43 28.22
N ASP A 92 -9.66 -1.52 27.06
CA ASP A 92 -9.02 -1.84 25.77
C ASP A 92 -8.10 -0.67 25.36
N TYR A 93 -6.87 -0.69 25.89
CA TYR A 93 -5.87 0.36 25.69
C TYR A 93 -5.38 0.39 24.24
N GLU A 94 -6.02 1.24 23.44
CA GLU A 94 -5.55 1.58 22.11
C GLU A 94 -4.17 2.26 22.14
N SER A 95 -3.26 1.84 21.26
CA SER A 95 -1.96 2.50 21.10
C SER A 95 -2.08 3.81 20.32
N GLU A 96 -1.15 4.74 20.53
CA GLU A 96 -1.11 6.00 19.78
C GLU A 96 -1.06 5.76 18.25
N GLU A 97 -0.35 4.73 17.80
CA GLU A 97 -0.26 4.33 16.39
C GLU A 97 -1.60 3.84 15.83
N GLN A 98 -2.38 3.07 16.62
CA GLN A 98 -3.72 2.61 16.24
C GLN A 98 -4.71 3.78 16.17
N LEU A 99 -4.65 4.70 17.14
CA LEU A 99 -5.45 5.93 17.15
C LEU A 99 -5.13 6.80 15.92
N GLN A 100 -3.84 7.02 15.62
CA GLN A 100 -3.42 7.75 14.44
C GLN A 100 -3.91 7.09 13.15
N HIS A 101 -3.77 5.76 13.03
CA HIS A 101 -4.28 5.00 11.88
C HIS A 101 -5.80 5.15 11.72
N ARG A 102 -6.58 5.12 12.81
CA ARG A 102 -8.04 5.34 12.75
C ARG A 102 -8.39 6.74 12.27
N ILE A 103 -7.78 7.78 12.83
CA ILE A 103 -8.02 9.18 12.43
C ILE A 103 -7.69 9.36 10.94
N LEU A 104 -6.53 8.89 10.48
CA LEU A 104 -6.15 8.99 9.07
C LEU A 104 -7.05 8.14 8.15
N THR A 105 -7.58 7.02 8.62
CA THR A 105 -8.55 6.21 7.85
C THR A 105 -9.90 6.91 7.73
N ALA A 106 -10.42 7.47 8.82
CA ALA A 106 -11.68 8.22 8.83
C ALA A 106 -11.58 9.53 8.00
N ALA A 107 -10.42 10.19 8.04
CA ALA A 107 -10.14 11.40 7.26
C ALA A 107 -10.27 11.18 5.74
N LEU A 108 -10.10 9.96 5.23
CA LEU A 108 -10.27 9.64 3.81
C LEU A 108 -11.69 9.96 3.31
N GLU A 109 -12.72 9.78 4.14
CA GLU A 109 -14.11 10.09 3.76
C GLU A 109 -14.32 11.59 3.46
N PHE A 110 -13.47 12.44 4.04
CA PHE A 110 -13.52 13.90 3.91
C PHE A 110 -12.58 14.47 2.85
N VAL A 111 -11.64 13.66 2.32
CA VAL A 111 -10.72 14.07 1.24
C VAL A 111 -11.44 14.59 -0.02
N PRO A 112 -12.56 14.01 -0.49
CA PRO A 112 -13.29 14.57 -1.64
C PRO A 112 -13.76 16.02 -1.42
N ALA A 113 -14.14 16.38 -0.19
CA ALA A 113 -14.65 17.71 0.15
C ALA A 113 -13.54 18.72 0.53
N HIS A 114 -12.54 18.29 1.31
CA HIS A 114 -11.51 19.17 1.89
C HIS A 114 -10.12 19.02 1.25
N GLY A 115 -9.95 18.05 0.35
CA GLY A 115 -8.66 17.66 -0.22
C GLY A 115 -7.73 16.97 0.77
N TRP A 116 -6.47 16.79 0.36
CA TRP A 116 -5.41 16.24 1.21
C TRP A 116 -4.88 17.34 2.15
N THR A 117 -5.58 17.56 3.26
CA THR A 117 -5.39 18.73 4.13
C THR A 117 -5.57 18.39 5.62
N ALA A 118 -5.09 19.27 6.50
CA ALA A 118 -5.30 19.13 7.95
C ALA A 118 -6.79 19.27 8.33
N GLU A 119 -7.57 19.99 7.54
CA GLU A 119 -9.02 20.08 7.66
C GLU A 119 -9.69 18.71 7.49
N ALA A 120 -9.31 17.91 6.47
CA ALA A 120 -9.83 16.54 6.30
C ALA A 120 -9.49 15.65 7.51
N ILE A 121 -8.29 15.82 8.10
CA ILE A 121 -7.87 15.12 9.33
C ILE A 121 -8.71 15.56 10.53
N ALA A 122 -9.03 16.85 10.65
CA ALA A 122 -9.85 17.38 11.73
C ALA A 122 -11.32 16.92 11.64
N GLU A 123 -11.89 16.80 10.43
CA GLU A 123 -13.21 16.20 10.22
C GLU A 123 -13.20 14.69 10.52
N GLY A 124 -12.15 13.97 10.08
CA GLY A 124 -11.94 12.55 10.41
C GLY A 124 -11.77 12.26 11.91
N ALA A 125 -11.18 13.20 12.67
CA ALA A 125 -11.16 13.12 14.12
C ALA A 125 -12.55 13.36 14.74
N GLN A 126 -13.28 14.38 14.25
CA GLN A 126 -14.63 14.69 14.73
C GLN A 126 -15.64 13.58 14.45
N SER A 127 -15.56 12.88 13.30
CA SER A 127 -16.44 11.76 12.99
C SER A 127 -16.23 10.55 13.91
N LEU A 128 -15.03 10.41 14.49
CA LEU A 128 -14.71 9.44 15.54
C LEU A 128 -15.08 9.91 16.96
N GLY A 129 -15.72 11.07 17.11
CA GLY A 129 -16.08 11.66 18.41
C GLY A 129 -14.92 12.33 19.15
N LEU A 130 -13.78 12.54 18.49
CA LEU A 130 -12.60 13.20 19.05
C LEU A 130 -12.65 14.71 18.81
N SER A 131 -11.91 15.48 19.62
CA SER A 131 -11.71 16.90 19.36
C SER A 131 -10.89 17.11 18.07
N SER A 132 -11.21 18.16 17.31
CA SER A 132 -10.39 18.63 16.18
C SER A 132 -8.94 18.95 16.57
N ALA A 133 -8.66 19.16 17.85
CA ALA A 133 -7.30 19.24 18.39
C ALA A 133 -6.46 17.98 18.10
N ALA A 134 -7.06 16.79 17.91
CA ALA A 134 -6.33 15.58 17.53
C ALA A 134 -5.61 15.71 16.17
N ALA A 135 -6.08 16.58 15.27
CA ALA A 135 -5.38 16.87 14.02
C ALA A 135 -3.99 17.51 14.24
N SER A 136 -3.70 18.09 15.41
CA SER A 136 -2.37 18.64 15.73
C SER A 136 -1.30 17.56 15.98
N MET A 137 -1.67 16.28 16.00
CA MET A 137 -0.73 15.15 16.01
C MET A 137 0.00 14.98 14.65
N PHE A 138 -0.50 15.61 13.58
CA PHE A 138 -0.02 15.44 12.21
C PHE A 138 0.52 16.75 11.61
N GLY A 139 1.30 16.62 10.54
CA GLY A 139 1.72 17.71 9.69
C GLY A 139 0.56 18.46 9.02
N LYS A 140 0.78 19.75 8.74
CA LYS A 140 -0.23 20.61 8.09
C LYS A 140 -0.30 20.48 6.57
N ASP A 141 0.64 19.77 5.96
CA ASP A 141 0.75 19.64 4.50
C ASP A 141 -0.04 18.45 3.92
N GLY A 142 -0.58 17.59 4.78
CA GLY A 142 -1.36 16.40 4.39
C GLY A 142 -0.50 15.19 4.01
N SER A 143 0.83 15.25 4.17
CA SER A 143 1.76 14.18 3.76
C SER A 143 1.44 12.84 4.41
N GLU A 144 1.18 12.83 5.71
CA GLU A 144 0.87 11.61 6.47
C GLU A 144 -0.43 10.96 5.99
N LEU A 145 -1.46 11.75 5.68
CA LEU A 145 -2.72 11.26 5.15
C LEU A 145 -2.56 10.62 3.76
N ILE A 146 -1.74 11.22 2.88
CA ILE A 146 -1.47 10.67 1.55
C ILE A 146 -0.61 9.39 1.66
N LEU A 147 0.42 9.39 2.49
CA LEU A 147 1.28 8.21 2.71
C LEU A 147 0.50 7.05 3.35
N HIS A 148 -0.40 7.35 4.29
CA HIS A 148 -1.37 6.39 4.83
C HIS A 148 -2.25 5.81 3.73
N PHE A 149 -2.88 6.65 2.90
CA PHE A 149 -3.72 6.21 1.79
C PHE A 149 -2.97 5.31 0.79
N VAL A 150 -1.75 5.69 0.38
CA VAL A 150 -0.93 4.87 -0.53
C VAL A 150 -0.58 3.53 0.11
N THR A 151 -0.24 3.50 1.40
CA THR A 151 0.03 2.28 2.16
C THR A 151 -1.21 1.37 2.26
N GLN A 152 -2.38 1.96 2.53
CA GLN A 152 -3.66 1.26 2.57
C GLN A 152 -4.04 0.68 1.20
N CYS A 153 -3.83 1.43 0.11
CA CYS A 153 -4.07 0.94 -1.25
C CYS A 153 -3.12 -0.21 -1.64
N ASN A 154 -1.84 -0.11 -1.31
CA ASN A 154 -0.87 -1.18 -1.57
C ASN A 154 -1.21 -2.44 -0.75
N THR A 155 -1.58 -2.27 0.52
CA THR A 155 -2.07 -3.36 1.39
C THR A 155 -3.32 -4.03 0.82
N ARG A 156 -4.28 -3.24 0.30
CA ARG A 156 -5.49 -3.74 -0.35
C ARG A 156 -5.17 -4.49 -1.64
N LEU A 157 -4.25 -3.98 -2.46
CA LEU A 157 -3.78 -4.67 -3.68
C LEU A 157 -3.21 -6.04 -3.33
N THR A 158 -2.29 -6.12 -2.37
CA THR A 158 -1.66 -7.38 -1.96
C THR A 158 -2.69 -8.41 -1.49
N ARG A 159 -3.75 -8.00 -0.76
CA ARG A 159 -4.87 -8.90 -0.41
C ARG A 159 -5.62 -9.43 -1.64
N VAL A 160 -5.97 -8.56 -2.59
CA VAL A 160 -6.66 -8.97 -3.84
C VAL A 160 -5.79 -9.96 -4.63
N LEU A 161 -4.50 -9.68 -4.81
CA LEU A 161 -3.59 -10.57 -5.53
C LEU A 161 -3.39 -11.92 -4.80
N GLU A 162 -3.42 -11.93 -3.46
CA GLU A 162 -3.38 -13.17 -2.68
C GLU A 162 -4.67 -14.00 -2.82
N GLU A 163 -5.84 -13.35 -2.84
CA GLU A 163 -7.13 -14.00 -3.08
C GLU A 163 -7.20 -14.61 -4.49
N GLU A 164 -6.84 -13.85 -5.53
CA GLU A 164 -6.73 -14.36 -6.89
C GLU A 164 -5.73 -15.52 -7.01
N GLN A 165 -4.59 -15.44 -6.32
CA GLN A 165 -3.60 -16.52 -6.30
C GLN A 165 -4.15 -17.79 -5.62
N LYS A 166 -4.94 -17.66 -4.54
CA LYS A 166 -5.62 -18.78 -3.89
C LYS A 166 -6.62 -19.46 -4.84
N LEU A 167 -7.40 -18.69 -5.61
CA LEU A 167 -8.32 -19.26 -6.61
C LEU A 167 -7.57 -20.09 -7.67
N VAL A 168 -6.41 -19.63 -8.13
CA VAL A 168 -5.55 -20.39 -9.06
C VAL A 168 -4.98 -21.64 -8.39
N GLN A 169 -4.54 -21.58 -7.13
CA GLN A 169 -4.04 -22.75 -6.38
C GLN A 169 -5.13 -23.80 -6.13
N LEU A 170 -6.38 -23.38 -5.93
CA LEU A 170 -7.54 -24.26 -5.78
C LEU A 170 -8.09 -24.79 -7.12
N GLY A 171 -7.49 -24.41 -8.25
CA GLY A 171 -7.95 -24.81 -9.60
C GLY A 171 -9.29 -24.17 -10.02
N GLN A 172 -9.72 -23.12 -9.33
CA GLN A 172 -10.96 -22.38 -9.61
C GLN A 172 -10.78 -21.25 -10.64
N ALA A 173 -9.53 -20.86 -10.91
CA ALA A 173 -9.16 -19.89 -11.92
C ALA A 173 -7.92 -20.35 -12.71
N GLU A 174 -7.84 -19.99 -14.00
CA GLU A 174 -6.64 -20.26 -14.80
C GLU A 174 -5.50 -19.28 -14.47
N LYS A 175 -4.25 -19.74 -14.59
CA LYS A 175 -3.09 -18.85 -14.45
C LYS A 175 -3.01 -17.91 -15.66
N ARG A 176 -3.41 -16.65 -15.46
CA ARG A 176 -3.21 -15.55 -16.42
C ARG A 176 -1.75 -15.45 -16.88
N LYS A 177 -1.57 -15.05 -18.14
CA LYS A 177 -0.26 -14.65 -18.68
C LYS A 177 0.22 -13.36 -18.00
N THR A 178 1.53 -13.11 -18.03
CA THR A 178 2.17 -11.99 -17.33
C THR A 178 1.71 -10.61 -17.85
N ASP A 179 1.45 -10.49 -19.16
CA ASP A 179 0.87 -9.29 -19.77
C ASP A 179 -0.51 -8.97 -19.18
N GLN A 180 -1.44 -9.94 -19.23
CA GLN A 180 -2.78 -9.77 -18.67
C GLN A 180 -2.74 -9.51 -17.16
N PHE A 181 -1.96 -10.30 -16.42
CA PHE A 181 -1.82 -10.15 -14.96
C PHE A 181 -1.35 -8.74 -14.56
N LEU A 182 -0.34 -8.19 -15.26
CA LEU A 182 0.18 -6.85 -14.94
C LEU A 182 -0.80 -5.74 -15.31
N ARG A 183 -1.60 -5.91 -16.37
CA ARG A 183 -2.71 -4.99 -16.69
C ARG A 183 -3.73 -5.01 -15.56
N ASP A 184 -4.26 -6.17 -15.22
CA ASP A 184 -5.29 -6.35 -14.20
C ASP A 184 -4.84 -5.80 -12.83
N ALA A 185 -3.58 -6.04 -12.44
CA ALA A 185 -3.02 -5.56 -11.18
C ALA A 185 -2.83 -4.03 -11.14
N VAL A 186 -2.35 -3.42 -12.24
CA VAL A 186 -2.20 -1.96 -12.33
C VAL A 186 -3.56 -1.27 -12.41
N GLU A 187 -4.50 -1.79 -13.19
CA GLU A 187 -5.88 -1.31 -13.24
C GLU A 187 -6.55 -1.39 -11.86
N THR A 188 -6.47 -2.55 -11.19
CA THR A 188 -6.99 -2.75 -9.83
C THR A 188 -6.43 -1.72 -8.85
N ARG A 189 -5.13 -1.41 -8.94
CA ARG A 189 -4.48 -0.42 -8.08
C ARG A 189 -4.85 1.04 -8.42
N LEU A 190 -5.01 1.37 -9.69
CA LEU A 190 -5.39 2.71 -10.15
C LEU A 190 -6.88 3.00 -9.91
N ARG A 191 -7.76 2.00 -10.04
CA ARG A 191 -9.19 2.14 -9.69
C ARG A 191 -9.44 2.55 -8.23
N MET A 192 -8.48 2.30 -7.32
CA MET A 192 -8.55 2.79 -5.94
C MET A 192 -8.42 4.32 -5.82
N LEU A 193 -7.91 4.99 -6.86
CA LEU A 193 -7.75 6.45 -6.91
C LEU A 193 -9.04 7.17 -7.35
N ILE A 194 -10.00 6.47 -7.98
CA ILE A 194 -11.20 7.08 -8.59
C ILE A 194 -11.98 7.99 -7.61
N PRO A 195 -12.23 7.62 -6.34
CA PRO A 195 -12.95 8.49 -5.40
C PRO A 195 -12.19 9.78 -5.02
N TYR A 196 -10.90 9.87 -5.36
CA TYR A 196 -9.98 10.95 -4.96
C TYR A 196 -9.32 11.64 -6.16
N ILE A 197 -9.74 11.31 -7.39
CA ILE A 197 -9.03 11.68 -8.63
C ILE A 197 -8.91 13.19 -8.80
N GLU A 198 -9.92 13.96 -8.38
CA GLU A 198 -9.94 15.43 -8.42
C GLU A 198 -8.80 16.06 -7.60
N HIS A 199 -8.41 15.43 -6.49
CA HIS A 199 -7.35 15.90 -5.59
C HIS A 199 -6.02 15.17 -5.80
N TRP A 200 -5.98 14.14 -6.66
CA TRP A 200 -4.78 13.32 -6.89
C TRP A 200 -3.58 14.08 -7.49
N PRO A 201 -3.75 15.06 -8.42
CA PRO A 201 -2.63 15.87 -8.89
C PRO A 201 -1.91 16.62 -7.75
N ARG A 202 -2.67 17.09 -6.75
CA ARG A 202 -2.12 17.72 -5.55
C ARG A 202 -1.40 16.70 -4.66
N ALA A 203 -1.97 15.52 -4.45
CA ALA A 203 -1.32 14.45 -3.69
C ALA A 203 0.04 14.07 -4.28
N LEU A 204 0.13 13.87 -5.60
CA LEU A 204 1.39 13.57 -6.28
C LEU A 204 2.42 14.71 -6.12
N SER A 205 1.99 15.97 -6.16
CA SER A 205 2.89 17.11 -5.92
C SER A 205 3.49 17.10 -4.50
N ILE A 206 2.71 16.68 -3.50
CA ILE A 206 3.15 16.55 -2.10
C ILE A 206 4.08 15.35 -1.92
N LEU A 207 3.76 14.20 -2.53
CA LEU A 207 4.61 13.00 -2.51
C LEU A 207 6.00 13.25 -3.15
N MET A 208 6.08 14.16 -4.12
CA MET A 208 7.33 14.58 -4.77
C MET A 208 8.10 15.68 -4.00
N LEU A 209 7.67 16.10 -2.82
CA LEU A 209 8.46 16.99 -1.97
C LEU A 209 9.69 16.26 -1.40
N PRO A 210 10.85 16.94 -1.20
CA PRO A 210 12.10 16.28 -0.82
C PRO A 210 12.05 15.42 0.45
N HIS A 211 11.20 15.77 1.43
CA HIS A 211 10.98 14.97 2.64
C HIS A 211 10.14 13.72 2.42
N ASN A 212 9.25 13.73 1.42
CA ASN A 212 8.33 12.63 1.12
C ASN A 212 8.88 11.65 0.08
N ILE A 213 9.78 12.09 -0.81
CA ILE A 213 10.36 11.24 -1.88
C ILE A 213 10.86 9.87 -1.37
N PRO A 214 11.63 9.76 -0.26
CA PRO A 214 12.13 8.47 0.22
C PRO A 214 11.00 7.49 0.57
N SER A 215 9.98 7.95 1.29
CA SER A 215 8.81 7.14 1.67
C SER A 215 7.96 6.78 0.45
N SER A 216 7.70 7.74 -0.42
CA SER A 216 6.90 7.57 -1.65
C SER A 216 7.57 6.57 -2.60
N LEU A 217 8.88 6.64 -2.77
CA LEU A 217 9.64 5.70 -3.59
C LEU A 217 9.74 4.32 -2.94
N SER A 218 9.82 4.22 -1.61
CA SER A 218 9.76 2.94 -0.88
C SER A 218 8.40 2.25 -1.11
N LEU A 219 7.30 3.00 -1.06
CA LEU A 219 5.95 2.49 -1.32
C LEU A 219 5.77 2.07 -2.80
N LEU A 220 6.24 2.87 -3.76
CA LEU A 220 6.21 2.52 -5.19
C LEU A 220 7.05 1.27 -5.48
N THR A 221 8.27 1.20 -4.95
CA THR A 221 9.18 0.06 -5.19
C THR A 221 8.67 -1.23 -4.55
N SER A 222 8.06 -1.17 -3.37
CA SER A 222 7.41 -2.31 -2.71
C SER A 222 6.18 -2.78 -3.49
N MET A 223 5.33 -1.86 -3.95
CA MET A 223 4.14 -2.17 -4.76
C MET A 223 4.48 -2.91 -6.05
N VAL A 224 5.51 -2.48 -6.79
CA VAL A 224 5.95 -3.19 -8.00
C VAL A 224 6.65 -4.51 -7.69
N ASP A 225 7.28 -4.65 -6.52
CA ASP A 225 7.83 -5.94 -6.05
C ASP A 225 6.71 -6.96 -5.81
N ASP A 226 5.65 -6.56 -5.11
CA ASP A 226 4.47 -7.39 -4.86
C ASP A 226 3.77 -7.78 -6.18
N MET A 227 3.52 -6.84 -7.09
CA MET A 227 2.96 -7.15 -8.41
C MET A 227 3.81 -8.19 -9.17
N TRP A 228 5.14 -8.05 -9.20
CA TRP A 228 6.02 -9.04 -9.82
C TRP A 228 6.08 -10.37 -9.06
N HIS A 229 5.93 -10.35 -7.74
CA HIS A 229 5.88 -11.56 -6.91
C HIS A 229 4.66 -12.42 -7.25
N TYR A 230 3.46 -11.83 -7.30
CA TYR A 230 2.24 -12.56 -7.65
C TYR A 230 2.17 -12.93 -9.15
N ALA A 231 2.77 -12.14 -10.04
CA ALA A 231 2.99 -12.53 -11.44
C ALA A 231 3.88 -13.78 -11.60
N GLY A 232 4.61 -14.16 -10.53
CA GLY A 232 5.49 -15.32 -10.50
C GLY A 232 6.89 -15.04 -11.06
N ASP A 233 7.40 -13.81 -10.95
CA ASP A 233 8.77 -13.51 -11.35
C ASP A 233 9.79 -14.24 -10.45
N GLN A 234 10.79 -14.84 -11.11
CA GLN A 234 11.93 -15.51 -10.48
C GLN A 234 13.25 -14.89 -10.97
N SER A 235 13.20 -13.64 -11.45
CA SER A 235 14.37 -13.01 -12.06
C SER A 235 15.40 -12.58 -11.03
N THR A 236 16.66 -12.88 -11.33
CA THR A 236 17.84 -12.43 -10.58
C THR A 236 18.57 -11.33 -11.36
N ASP A 237 19.53 -10.70 -10.70
CA ASP A 237 20.52 -9.81 -11.31
C ASP A 237 19.89 -8.64 -12.10
N PHE A 238 20.43 -8.29 -13.28
CA PHE A 238 19.97 -7.15 -14.08
C PHE A 238 18.49 -7.22 -14.49
N ASN A 239 17.92 -8.41 -14.63
CA ASN A 239 16.51 -8.58 -14.99
C ASN A 239 15.60 -8.09 -13.84
N TRP A 240 15.99 -8.33 -12.58
CA TRP A 240 15.25 -7.92 -11.39
C TRP A 240 15.03 -6.39 -11.35
N TYR A 241 16.10 -5.63 -11.63
CA TYR A 241 16.06 -4.16 -11.71
C TYR A 241 15.28 -3.68 -12.94
N THR A 242 15.53 -4.28 -14.11
CA THR A 242 14.90 -3.88 -15.38
C THR A 242 13.37 -4.03 -15.30
N ARG A 243 12.88 -5.14 -14.74
CA ARG A 243 11.45 -5.41 -14.54
C ARG A 243 10.77 -4.40 -13.61
N ARG A 244 11.40 -4.05 -12.49
CA ARG A 244 10.86 -3.08 -11.52
C ARG A 244 10.84 -1.67 -12.09
N ALA A 245 11.91 -1.24 -12.74
CA ALA A 245 11.98 0.06 -13.43
C ALA A 245 10.92 0.16 -14.55
N MET A 246 10.75 -0.90 -15.34
CA MET A 246 9.74 -1.01 -16.40
C MET A 246 8.31 -0.91 -15.83
N LEU A 247 7.97 -1.68 -14.80
CA LEU A 247 6.62 -1.66 -14.23
C LEU A 247 6.32 -0.33 -13.49
N ALA A 248 7.30 0.23 -12.78
CA ALA A 248 7.14 1.56 -12.16
C ALA A 248 6.93 2.66 -13.21
N ALA A 249 7.62 2.59 -14.36
CA ALA A 249 7.39 3.52 -15.47
C ALA A 249 5.99 3.35 -16.09
N ILE A 250 5.51 2.11 -16.27
CA ILE A 250 4.15 1.84 -16.76
C ILE A 250 3.10 2.40 -15.79
N TYR A 251 3.24 2.10 -14.48
CA TYR A 251 2.33 2.60 -13.45
C TYR A 251 2.29 4.13 -13.44
N ASN A 252 3.43 4.80 -13.26
CA ASN A 252 3.49 6.26 -13.18
C ASN A 252 2.99 6.94 -14.48
N THR A 253 3.32 6.42 -15.66
CA THR A 253 2.85 7.03 -16.92
C THR A 253 1.35 6.82 -17.14
N THR A 254 0.79 5.70 -16.69
CA THR A 254 -0.66 5.45 -16.74
C THR A 254 -1.40 6.33 -15.72
N GLU A 255 -0.84 6.51 -14.52
CA GLU A 255 -1.36 7.43 -13.49
C GLU A 255 -1.41 8.89 -13.97
N LEU A 256 -0.38 9.34 -14.69
CA LEU A 256 -0.36 10.66 -15.33
C LEU A 256 -1.42 10.84 -16.43
N VAL A 257 -1.73 9.78 -17.18
CA VAL A 257 -2.81 9.78 -18.18
C VAL A 257 -4.18 9.78 -17.51
N MET A 258 -4.37 8.98 -16.45
CA MET A 258 -5.63 8.86 -15.71
C MET A 258 -6.13 10.19 -15.14
N MET A 259 -5.22 11.06 -14.68
CA MET A 259 -5.58 12.40 -14.19
C MET A 259 -6.05 13.38 -15.28
N GLN A 260 -5.91 13.03 -16.56
CA GLN A 260 -6.36 13.83 -17.71
C GLN A 260 -7.52 13.16 -18.45
N ASP A 261 -7.88 11.94 -18.06
CA ASP A 261 -8.90 11.14 -18.72
C ASP A 261 -10.30 11.53 -18.23
N SER A 262 -11.20 11.74 -19.18
CA SER A 262 -12.63 12.05 -18.95
C SER A 262 -13.54 11.12 -19.75
N SER A 263 -12.98 10.02 -20.27
CA SER A 263 -13.71 8.97 -20.98
C SER A 263 -14.55 8.11 -20.00
N PRO A 264 -15.63 7.46 -20.46
CA PRO A 264 -16.46 6.62 -19.61
C PRO A 264 -15.66 5.50 -18.93
N ASP A 265 -15.73 5.42 -17.60
CA ASP A 265 -14.96 4.47 -16.76
C ASP A 265 -13.44 4.44 -17.04
N PHE A 266 -12.85 5.55 -17.51
CA PHE A 266 -11.42 5.65 -17.86
C PHE A 266 -10.95 4.69 -18.97
N GLU A 267 -11.81 4.42 -19.97
CA GLU A 267 -11.50 3.51 -21.09
C GLU A 267 -10.20 3.88 -21.84
N ASP A 268 -9.89 5.17 -22.02
CA ASP A 268 -8.66 5.61 -22.67
C ASP A 268 -7.42 5.34 -21.80
N THR A 269 -7.52 5.43 -20.47
CA THR A 269 -6.48 5.01 -19.52
C THR A 269 -6.19 3.52 -19.61
N TRP A 270 -7.22 2.67 -19.62
CA TRP A 270 -7.02 1.20 -19.68
C TRP A 270 -6.47 0.76 -21.04
N ARG A 271 -6.89 1.43 -22.12
CA ARG A 271 -6.30 1.26 -23.45
C ARG A 271 -4.85 1.74 -23.50
N PHE A 272 -4.51 2.85 -22.84
CA PHE A 272 -3.12 3.30 -22.71
C PHE A 272 -2.26 2.25 -21.97
N LEU A 273 -2.76 1.76 -20.83
CA LEU A 273 -2.13 0.71 -20.01
C LEU A 273 -1.85 -0.56 -20.83
N GLU A 274 -2.85 -1.07 -21.56
CA GLU A 274 -2.70 -2.22 -22.45
C GLU A 274 -1.55 -2.03 -23.44
N ASN A 275 -1.52 -0.88 -24.12
CA ASN A 275 -0.45 -0.57 -25.07
C ASN A 275 0.93 -0.53 -24.38
N ARG A 276 1.06 0.08 -23.19
CA ARG A 276 2.34 0.14 -22.46
C ARG A 276 2.82 -1.22 -21.96
N VAL A 277 1.93 -2.09 -21.49
CA VAL A 277 2.30 -3.46 -21.10
C VAL A 277 2.70 -4.29 -22.32
N ASN A 278 1.97 -4.18 -23.44
CA ASN A 278 2.30 -4.86 -24.68
C ASN A 278 3.66 -4.42 -25.25
N ASP A 279 3.94 -3.12 -25.30
CA ASP A 279 5.25 -2.57 -25.71
C ASP A 279 6.38 -3.14 -24.84
N ALA A 280 6.18 -3.14 -23.52
CA ALA A 280 7.15 -3.60 -22.54
C ALA A 280 7.48 -5.09 -22.67
N MET A 281 6.47 -5.94 -22.88
CA MET A 281 6.70 -7.38 -23.09
C MET A 281 7.40 -7.64 -24.44
N ASN A 282 6.98 -6.97 -25.51
CA ASN A 282 7.59 -7.08 -26.84
C ASN A 282 9.06 -6.60 -26.86
N MET A 283 9.40 -5.57 -26.11
CA MET A 283 10.79 -5.12 -25.93
C MET A 283 11.65 -6.20 -25.23
N GLY A 284 11.08 -6.89 -24.24
CA GLY A 284 11.73 -8.03 -23.57
C GLY A 284 12.01 -9.22 -24.49
N HIS A 285 11.15 -9.47 -25.48
CA HIS A 285 11.41 -10.47 -26.54
C HIS A 285 12.50 -10.00 -27.52
N THR A 286 12.43 -8.74 -27.96
CA THR A 286 13.41 -8.14 -28.88
C THR A 286 14.83 -8.17 -28.31
N ALA A 287 15.01 -7.80 -27.03
CA ALA A 287 16.31 -7.84 -26.36
C ALA A 287 16.91 -9.25 -26.29
N LYS A 288 16.08 -10.29 -26.06
CA LYS A 288 16.52 -11.70 -26.07
C LYS A 288 16.95 -12.14 -27.48
N GLN A 289 16.20 -11.77 -28.51
CA GLN A 289 16.51 -12.10 -29.90
C GLN A 289 17.78 -11.41 -30.41
N VAL A 290 18.03 -10.15 -29.99
CA VAL A 290 19.30 -9.46 -30.28
C VAL A 290 20.48 -10.17 -29.60
N LYS A 291 20.32 -10.62 -28.35
CA LYS A 291 21.38 -11.37 -27.65
C LYS A 291 21.70 -12.71 -28.34
N SER A 292 20.69 -13.52 -28.69
CA SER A 292 20.93 -14.82 -29.36
C SER A 292 21.50 -14.65 -30.77
N THR A 293 21.05 -13.62 -31.51
CA THR A 293 21.60 -13.31 -32.84
C THR A 293 23.04 -12.80 -32.74
N GLY A 294 23.36 -12.00 -31.71
CA GLY A 294 24.72 -11.54 -31.43
C GLY A 294 25.67 -12.70 -31.07
N GLU A 295 25.24 -13.61 -30.20
CA GLU A 295 26.00 -14.82 -29.86
C GLU A 295 26.20 -15.73 -31.08
N ALA A 296 25.16 -15.97 -31.89
CA ALA A 296 25.24 -16.75 -33.11
C ALA A 296 26.15 -16.09 -34.18
N LEU A 297 26.10 -14.76 -34.32
CA LEU A 297 26.98 -14.00 -35.21
C LEU A 297 28.43 -14.08 -34.77
N VAL A 298 28.71 -13.94 -33.46
CA VAL A 298 30.06 -14.11 -32.90
C VAL A 298 30.57 -15.54 -33.13
N GLN A 299 29.75 -16.56 -32.91
CA GLN A 299 30.12 -17.96 -33.19
C GLN A 299 30.39 -18.19 -34.69
N GLY A 300 29.54 -17.65 -35.58
CA GLY A 300 29.74 -17.73 -37.03
C GLY A 300 31.02 -17.03 -37.50
N LEU A 301 31.32 -15.83 -36.97
CA LEU A 301 32.55 -15.10 -37.25
C LEU A 301 33.79 -15.84 -36.73
N MET A 302 33.73 -16.42 -35.53
CA MET A 302 34.82 -17.23 -34.98
C MET A 302 35.05 -18.51 -35.79
N GLY A 303 33.98 -19.19 -36.21
CA GLY A 303 34.06 -20.36 -37.11
C GLY A 303 34.70 -19.99 -38.46
N ALA A 304 34.26 -18.89 -39.09
CA ALA A 304 34.86 -18.39 -40.31
C ALA A 304 36.34 -18.00 -40.14
N ALA A 305 36.71 -17.37 -39.01
CA ALA A 305 38.09 -17.03 -38.70
C ALA A 305 38.98 -18.27 -38.51
N VAL A 306 38.47 -19.34 -37.89
CA VAL A 306 39.17 -20.63 -37.77
C VAL A 306 39.33 -21.31 -39.14
N THR A 307 38.28 -21.34 -39.97
CA THR A 307 38.36 -21.88 -41.33
C THR A 307 39.35 -21.09 -42.19
N LEU A 308 39.35 -19.76 -42.12
CA LEU A 308 40.34 -18.92 -42.80
C LEU A 308 41.76 -19.23 -42.31
N LYS A 309 42.00 -19.28 -40.99
CA LYS A 309 43.31 -19.62 -40.41
C LYS A 309 43.83 -20.98 -40.89
N ASN A 310 42.93 -21.95 -41.06
CA ASN A 310 43.26 -23.28 -41.59
C ASN A 310 43.57 -23.24 -43.09
N LEU A 311 42.76 -22.52 -43.89
CA LEU A 311 42.94 -22.40 -45.35
C LEU A 311 44.19 -21.59 -45.73
N THR A 312 44.56 -20.56 -44.96
CA THR A 312 45.75 -19.73 -45.24
C THR A 312 47.06 -20.35 -44.76
N GLY A 313 47.06 -21.63 -44.34
CA GLY A 313 48.29 -22.34 -43.93
C GLY A 313 49.00 -21.76 -42.70
N LEU A 314 48.36 -20.86 -41.94
CA LEU A 314 48.97 -20.12 -40.82
C LEU A 314 49.28 -20.98 -39.59
N ASN A 315 49.13 -22.31 -39.69
CA ASN A 315 49.42 -23.27 -38.62
C ASN A 315 50.59 -24.23 -38.93
N GLN A 316 51.32 -24.05 -40.04
CA GLN A 316 52.54 -24.79 -40.35
C GLN A 316 53.82 -24.02 -39.97
N ARG A 317 54.06 -23.81 -38.66
CA ARG A 317 55.38 -23.38 -38.11
C ARG A 317 55.67 -23.92 -36.71
N ARG A 318 55.81 -25.23 -36.58
CA ARG A 318 56.95 -25.87 -35.88
C ARG A 318 57.09 -27.33 -36.28
#